data_AF-A0A9X2L6B8-F1
#
_entry.id   AF-A0A9X2L6B8-F1
#
_cell.length_a   1.000
_cell.length_b   1.000
_cell.length_c   1.000
_cell.angle_alpha   90.00
_cell.angle_beta   90.00
_cell.angle_gamma   90.00
#
_symmetry.space_group_name_H-M   'P 1'
#
loop_
_entity.id
_entity.type
_entity.pdbx_description
1 polymer ?
#
loop_
_entity_poly.entity_id
_entity_poly.type
_entity_poly.pdbx_seq_one_letter_code
_entity_poly.pdbx_strand_id
1 'polypeptide(L)'
;MLRWFLLVFGWASFVGSVTDGIILAQHLVLVALGQAELMTSVGEHIRTHLPFLSWMFPFADLVLPEGWAPWIFGLPAVVYFPPRILFSVVTGGWALRAARRLGQRSA
;
A
#
# COMPACT_ATOMS: atom_id res chain seq x y z
N MET A 1 -6.43 -24.60 7.38
CA MET A 1 -6.08 -23.28 7.97
C MET A 1 -5.11 -22.50 7.10
N LEU A 2 -3.95 -23.06 6.72
CA LEU A 2 -2.95 -22.38 5.88
C LEU A 2 -3.49 -21.88 4.52
N ARG A 3 -4.31 -22.69 3.82
CA ARG A 3 -4.92 -22.26 2.55
C ARG A 3 -5.78 -21.00 2.71
N TRP A 4 -6.61 -20.95 3.75
CA TRP A 4 -7.47 -19.80 4.03
C TRP A 4 -6.65 -18.55 4.36
N PHE A 5 -5.63 -18.68 5.21
CA PHE A 5 -4.69 -17.61 5.50
C PHE A 5 -4.07 -17.03 4.22
N LEU A 6 -3.55 -17.89 3.33
CA LEU A 6 -2.93 -17.44 2.08
C LEU A 6 -3.91 -16.79 1.11
N LEU A 7 -5.18 -17.22 1.10
CA LEU A 7 -6.23 -16.57 0.31
C LEU A 7 -6.53 -15.17 0.83
N VAL A 8 -6.73 -15.04 2.14
CA VAL A 8 -7.01 -13.74 2.78
C VAL A 8 -5.82 -12.80 2.58
N PHE A 9 -4.61 -13.26 2.87
CA PHE A 9 -3.39 -12.47 2.66
C PHE A 9 -3.23 -12.07 1.18
N GLY A 10 -3.40 -13.02 0.26
CA GLY A 10 -3.28 -12.75 -1.17
C GLY A 10 -4.26 -11.71 -1.69
N TRP A 11 -5.52 -11.79 -1.28
CA TRP A 11 -6.54 -10.80 -1.64
C TRP A 11 -6.33 -9.46 -0.95
N ALA A 12 -5.94 -9.45 0.33
CA ALA A 12 -5.62 -8.22 1.05
C ALA A 12 -4.47 -7.46 0.38
N SER A 13 -3.39 -8.16 -0.02
CA SER A 13 -2.27 -7.55 -0.76
C SER A 13 -2.70 -7.02 -2.12
N PHE A 14 -3.59 -7.72 -2.83
CA PHE A 14 -4.12 -7.24 -4.10
C PHE A 14 -4.93 -5.96 -3.94
N VAL A 15 -5.91 -5.94 -3.01
CA VAL A 15 -6.72 -4.74 -2.72
C VAL A 15 -5.85 -3.58 -2.24
N GLY A 16 -4.85 -3.87 -1.39
CA GLY A 16 -3.85 -2.89 -0.95
C GLY A 16 -3.12 -2.27 -2.14
N SER A 17 -2.63 -3.09 -3.07
CA SER A 17 -1.91 -2.60 -4.26
C SER A 17 -2.77 -1.72 -5.18
N VAL A 18 -4.05 -2.07 -5.33
CA VAL A 18 -5.00 -1.24 -6.11
C VAL A 18 -5.23 0.10 -5.42
N THR A 19 -5.40 0.08 -4.11
CA THR A 19 -5.57 1.30 -3.30
C THR A 19 -4.35 2.20 -3.40
N ASP A 20 -3.15 1.64 -3.23
CA ASP A 20 -1.88 2.35 -3.39
C ASP A 20 -1.73 2.94 -4.81
N GLY A 21 -2.14 2.19 -5.84
CA GLY A 21 -2.16 2.66 -7.22
C GLY A 21 -3.13 3.83 -7.46
N ILE A 22 -4.32 3.78 -6.86
CA ILE A 22 -5.30 4.88 -6.92
C ILE A 22 -4.75 6.13 -6.24
N ILE A 23 -4.11 5.99 -5.07
CA ILE A 23 -3.49 7.12 -4.36
C ILE A 23 -2.39 7.75 -5.22
N LEU A 24 -1.50 6.93 -5.79
CA LEU A 24 -0.44 7.43 -6.67
C LEU A 24 -1.01 8.11 -7.93
N ALA A 25 -2.00 7.52 -8.58
CA ALA A 25 -2.64 8.12 -9.76
C ALA A 25 -3.30 9.46 -9.41
N GLN A 26 -3.99 9.53 -8.28
CA GLN A 26 -4.62 10.75 -7.78
C GLN A 26 -3.57 11.83 -7.48
N HIS A 27 -2.44 11.48 -6.87
CA HIS A 27 -1.32 12.39 -6.70
C HIS A 27 -0.79 12.93 -8.04
N LEU A 28 -0.56 12.06 -9.02
CA LEU A 28 -0.09 12.47 -10.35
C LEU A 28 -1.08 13.38 -11.09
N VAL A 29 -2.38 13.13 -10.94
CA VAL A 29 -3.42 14.03 -11.47
C VAL A 29 -3.35 15.41 -10.82
N LEU A 30 -3.19 15.49 -9.49
CA LEU A 30 -3.03 16.78 -8.81
C LEU A 30 -1.77 17.53 -9.27
N VAL A 31 -0.67 16.81 -9.49
CA VAL A 31 0.57 17.39 -10.04
C VAL A 31 0.33 17.93 -11.44
N ALA A 32 -0.36 17.18 -12.30
CA ALA A 32 -0.69 17.62 -13.66
C ALA A 32 -1.61 18.86 -13.67
N LEU A 33 -2.48 19.00 -12.65
CA LEU A 33 -3.35 20.17 -12.46
C LEU A 33 -2.64 21.34 -11.76
N GLY A 34 -1.37 21.21 -11.37
CA GLY A 34 -0.62 22.23 -10.63
C GLY A 34 -1.09 22.45 -9.18
N GLN A 35 -1.81 21.47 -8.62
CA GLN A 35 -2.38 21.53 -7.26
C GLN A 35 -1.52 20.84 -6.20
N ALA A 36 -0.47 20.13 -6.63
CA ALA A 36 0.52 19.50 -5.76
C ALA A 36 1.89 19.48 -6.46
N GLU A 37 2.96 19.41 -5.68
CA GLU A 37 4.31 19.23 -6.22
C GLU A 37 4.61 17.74 -6.41
N LEU A 38 5.41 17.40 -7.45
CA LEU A 38 5.79 16.00 -7.72
C LEU A 38 6.52 15.33 -6.55
N MET A 39 7.24 16.12 -5.75
CA MET A 39 8.00 15.65 -4.59
C MET A 39 7.23 15.78 -3.27
N THR A 40 5.91 15.98 -3.31
CA THR A 40 5.08 16.04 -2.10
C THR A 40 5.22 14.72 -1.33
N SER A 41 5.46 14.82 -0.03
CA SER A 41 5.59 13.65 0.85
C SER A 41 4.26 12.90 0.96
N VAL A 42 4.32 11.60 1.24
CA VAL A 42 3.13 10.76 1.47
C VAL A 42 2.29 11.34 2.60
N GLY A 43 2.94 11.77 3.69
CA GLY A 43 2.25 12.34 4.85
C GLY A 43 1.52 13.63 4.51
N GLU A 44 2.16 14.54 3.77
CA GLU A 44 1.53 15.79 3.35
C GLU A 44 0.39 15.54 2.37
N HIS A 45 0.61 14.67 1.38
CA HIS A 45 -0.42 14.30 0.42
C HIS A 45 -1.66 13.69 1.10
N ILE A 46 -1.46 12.82 2.09
CA ILE A 46 -2.56 12.23 2.88
C ILE A 46 -3.32 13.31 3.66
N ARG A 47 -2.63 14.19 4.39
CA ARG A 47 -3.29 15.20 5.23
C ARG A 47 -4.10 16.18 4.39
N THR A 48 -3.57 16.57 3.24
CA THR A 48 -4.14 17.65 2.43
C THR A 48 -5.21 17.16 1.46
N HIS A 49 -5.04 15.96 0.89
CA HIS A 49 -5.93 15.46 -0.17
C HIS A 49 -6.72 14.21 0.21
N LEU A 50 -6.27 13.45 1.20
CA LEU A 50 -6.90 12.18 1.63
C LEU A 50 -7.10 12.16 3.15
N PRO A 51 -7.77 13.16 3.75
CA PRO A 51 -7.85 13.31 5.20
C PRO A 51 -8.48 12.09 5.89
N PHE A 52 -9.36 11.36 5.19
CA PHE A 52 -9.96 10.11 5.66
C PHE A 52 -8.93 8.99 5.91
N LEU A 53 -7.71 9.08 5.38
CA LEU A 53 -6.59 8.17 5.66
C LEU A 53 -5.70 8.62 6.83
N SER A 54 -5.99 9.76 7.47
CA SER A 54 -5.16 10.29 8.57
C SER A 54 -5.12 9.38 9.81
N TRP A 55 -6.05 8.45 9.95
CA TRP A 55 -5.98 7.42 11.00
C TRP A 55 -4.74 6.52 10.86
N MET A 56 -4.12 6.47 9.68
CA MET A 56 -2.92 5.68 9.42
C MET A 56 -1.69 6.19 10.18
N PHE A 57 -1.62 7.49 10.52
CA PHE A 57 -0.48 8.05 11.26
C PHE A 57 -0.32 7.40 12.65
N PRO A 58 -1.31 7.51 13.57
CA PRO A 58 -1.18 6.89 14.90
C PRO A 58 -1.13 5.36 14.83
N PHE A 59 -1.75 4.75 13.81
CA PHE A 59 -1.64 3.30 13.61
C PHE A 59 -0.21 2.88 13.24
N ALA A 60 0.45 3.63 12.35
CA ALA A 60 1.83 3.37 11.97
C ALA A 60 2.79 3.58 13.14
N ASP A 61 2.57 4.63 13.96
CA ASP A 61 3.36 4.86 15.18
C ASP A 61 3.20 3.73 16.20
N LEU A 62 2.05 3.05 16.24
CA LEU A 62 1.79 1.92 17.14
C LEU A 62 2.46 0.62 16.68
N VAL A 63 2.53 0.39 15.37
CA VAL A 63 2.94 -0.90 14.79
C VAL A 63 4.39 -0.93 14.34
N LEU A 64 4.93 0.20 13.90
CA LEU A 64 6.28 0.29 13.38
C LEU A 64 7.29 0.60 14.48
N PRO A 65 8.57 0.22 14.31
CA PRO A 65 9.62 0.63 15.24
C PRO A 65 9.79 2.16 15.25
N GLU A 66 10.34 2.69 16.34
CA GLU A 66 10.57 4.13 16.49
C GLU A 66 11.34 4.72 15.30
N GLY A 67 10.87 5.88 14.82
CA GLY A 67 11.46 6.60 13.69
C GLY A 67 11.06 6.10 12.29
N TRP A 68 10.42 4.93 12.16
CA TRP A 68 10.02 4.40 10.84
C TRP A 68 8.81 5.09 10.25
N ALA A 69 7.77 5.34 11.06
CA ALA A 69 6.58 6.05 10.61
C ALA A 69 6.91 7.45 10.04
N PRO A 70 7.62 8.36 10.75
CA PRO A 70 7.98 9.65 10.18
C PRO A 70 8.90 9.53 8.97
N TRP A 71 9.78 8.52 8.92
CA TRP A 71 10.60 8.26 7.74
C TRP A 71 9.75 7.90 6.52
N ILE A 72 8.83 6.94 6.64
CA ILE A 72 7.92 6.51 5.55
C ILE A 72 7.04 7.67 5.08
N PHE A 73 6.38 8.37 6.00
CA PHE A 73 5.49 9.47 5.64
C PHE A 73 6.24 10.69 5.11
N GLY A 74 7.54 10.80 5.36
CA GLY A 74 8.41 11.82 4.79
C GLY A 74 8.84 11.55 3.34
N LEU A 75 8.70 10.32 2.84
CA LEU A 75 9.09 9.98 1.47
C LEU A 75 8.14 10.61 0.45
N PRO A 76 8.62 11.01 -0.74
CA PRO A 76 7.75 11.45 -1.83
C PRO A 76 6.77 10.35 -2.25
N ALA A 77 5.51 10.71 -2.49
CA ALA A 77 4.47 9.74 -2.89
C ALA A 77 4.87 8.96 -4.16
N VAL A 78 5.44 9.67 -5.14
CA VAL A 78 5.92 9.07 -6.40
C VAL A 78 7.08 8.08 -6.21
N VAL A 79 7.84 8.20 -5.12
CA VAL A 79 8.95 7.28 -4.79
C VAL A 79 8.44 6.12 -3.93
N TYR A 80 7.50 6.37 -3.02
CA TYR A 80 7.03 5.39 -2.05
C TYR A 80 6.08 4.35 -2.65
N PHE A 81 5.08 4.78 -3.42
CA PHE A 81 4.01 3.88 -3.88
C PHE A 81 4.45 2.84 -4.92
N PRO A 82 5.30 3.13 -5.92
CA PRO A 82 5.69 2.12 -6.91
C PRO A 82 6.34 0.85 -6.33
N PRO A 83 7.36 0.91 -5.45
CA PRO A 83 7.93 -0.30 -4.87
C PRO A 83 6.91 -1.03 -3.97
N ARG A 84 6.04 -0.29 -3.27
CA ARG A 84 4.99 -0.86 -2.41
C ARG A 84 3.93 -1.63 -3.21
N ILE A 85 3.47 -1.07 -4.32
CA ILE A 85 2.56 -1.73 -5.27
C ILE A 85 3.21 -3.00 -5.81
N LEU A 86 4.45 -2.90 -6.30
CA LEU A 86 5.17 -4.03 -6.86
C LEU A 86 5.31 -5.17 -5.84
N PHE A 87 5.74 -4.84 -4.62
CA PHE A 87 5.91 -5.82 -3.54
C PHE A 87 4.58 -6.50 -3.18
N SER A 88 3.49 -5.72 -3.11
CA SER A 88 2.16 -6.22 -2.78
C SER A 88 1.60 -7.14 -3.88
N VAL A 89 1.77 -6.79 -5.15
CA VAL A 89 1.34 -7.62 -6.28
C VAL A 89 2.14 -8.93 -6.34
N VAL A 90 3.47 -8.87 -6.18
CA VAL A 90 4.34 -10.06 -6.23
C VAL A 90 4.03 -11.01 -5.08
N THR A 91 3.98 -10.50 -3.84
CA THR A 91 3.72 -11.33 -2.65
C THR A 91 2.28 -11.83 -2.61
N GLY A 92 1.30 -11.00 -2.97
CA GLY A 92 -0.10 -11.38 -3.06
C GLY A 92 -0.34 -12.45 -4.13
N GLY A 93 0.23 -12.26 -5.32
CA GLY A 93 0.16 -13.23 -6.41
C GLY A 93 0.83 -14.55 -6.06
N TRP A 94 1.98 -14.50 -5.37
CA TRP A 94 2.62 -15.70 -4.83
C TRP A 94 1.71 -16.44 -3.83
N ALA A 95 1.10 -15.72 -2.88
CA ALA A 95 0.24 -16.32 -1.87
C ALA A 95 -1.00 -16.98 -2.47
N LEU A 96 -1.65 -16.33 -3.45
CA LEU A 96 -2.80 -16.90 -4.17
C LEU A 96 -2.41 -18.17 -4.95
N ARG A 97 -1.24 -18.19 -5.60
CA ARG A 97 -0.73 -19.39 -6.29
C ARG A 97 -0.42 -20.52 -5.29
N ALA A 98 0.18 -20.20 -4.14
CA ALA A 98 0.45 -21.18 -3.09
C ALA A 98 -0.86 -21.76 -2.52
N ALA A 99 -1.86 -20.92 -2.27
CA ALA A 99 -3.18 -21.34 -1.81
C ALA A 99 -3.87 -22.27 -2.82
N ARG A 100 -3.76 -21.97 -4.12
CA ARG A 100 -4.31 -22.83 -5.19
C ARG A 100 -3.66 -24.20 -5.22
N ARG A 101 -2.32 -24.28 -5.11
CA ARG A 101 -1.59 -25.55 -5.06
C ARG A 101 -1.98 -26.41 -3.86
N LEU A 102 -2.20 -25.80 -2.69
CA LEU A 102 -2.70 -26.50 -1.51
C LEU A 102 -4.11 -27.05 -1.74
N GLY A 103 -4.99 -26.30 -2.40
CA GLY A 103 -6.33 -26.77 -2.75
C GLY A 103 -6.33 -27.98 -3.70
N GLN A 104 -5.38 -28.05 -4.63
CA GLN A 104 -5.24 -29.17 -5.58
C GLN A 104 -4.63 -30.43 -4.97
N ARG A 105 -3.87 -30.31 -3.89
CA ARG A 105 -3.26 -31.46 -3.17
C ARG A 105 -4.18 -32.10 -2.14
N SER A 106 -5.30 -31.45 -1.81
CA SER A 106 -6.28 -31.92 -0.82
C SER A 106 -7.56 -32.47 -1.46
N ALA A 107 -7.60 -32.58 -2.79
CA ALA A 107 -8.66 -33.21 -3.58
C ALA A 107 -8.10 -34.50 -4.18
#